data_AF-A0A822Y8D9-F1
#
_entry.id   AF-A0A822Y8D9-F1
#
_cell.length_a   1.000
_cell.length_b   1.000
_cell.length_c   1.000
_cell.angle_alpha   90.00
_cell.angle_beta   90.00
_cell.angle_gamma   90.00
#
_symmetry.space_group_name_H-M   'P 1'
#
loop_
_entity.id
_entity.type
_entity.pdbx_description
1 polymer ?
#
loop_
_entity_poly.entity_id
_entity_poly.type
_entity_poly.pdbx_seq_one_letter_code
_entity_poly.pdbx_strand_id
1 'polypeptide(L)'
;MRCSHKRNEFLSMRRRGGRKMVSFTVPKKPKCAIQHKLDKLRRIIPGGQKMDVETLFRLTIQQILMLQLKVNVLQRLSELYGV
;
A
#
# COMPACT_ATOMS: atom_id res chain seq x y z
N MET A 1 10.05 -4.12 15.93
CA MET A 1 10.07 -5.42 15.21
C MET A 1 10.82 -5.26 13.89
N ARG A 2 12.11 -5.64 13.84
CA ARG A 2 12.93 -5.57 12.62
C ARG A 2 12.90 -6.94 11.92
N CYS A 3 12.29 -7.00 10.74
CA CYS A 3 12.56 -8.10 9.82
C CYS A 3 13.94 -7.85 9.20
N SER A 4 14.94 -8.62 9.61
CA SER A 4 16.31 -8.54 9.10
C SER A 4 16.35 -8.90 7.61
N HIS A 5 16.62 -7.92 6.75
CA HIS A 5 16.85 -8.10 5.33
C HIS A 5 18.35 -8.31 5.07
N LYS A 6 18.79 -9.56 4.89
CA LYS A 6 20.10 -9.83 4.28
C LYS A 6 20.04 -9.49 2.79
N ARG A 7 20.99 -8.67 2.32
CA ARG A 7 21.21 -8.32 0.91
C ARG A 7 21.47 -9.60 0.11
N ASN A 8 20.73 -9.79 -0.99
CA ASN A 8 21.06 -10.79 -2.00
C ASN A 8 22.24 -10.26 -2.83
N GLU A 9 23.41 -10.88 -2.71
CA GLU A 9 24.50 -10.68 -3.66
C GLU A 9 24.16 -11.41 -4.96
N PHE A 10 23.99 -10.62 -6.02
CA PHE A 10 23.73 -11.13 -7.36
C PHE A 10 25.07 -11.53 -7.99
N LEU A 11 25.48 -12.78 -7.82
CA LEU A 11 26.60 -13.34 -8.57
C LEU A 11 26.16 -13.54 -10.04
N SER A 12 26.44 -12.55 -10.88
CA SER A 12 26.28 -12.66 -12.32
C SER A 12 27.37 -13.56 -12.90
N MET A 13 27.08 -14.84 -13.14
CA MET A 13 27.92 -15.66 -14.02
C MET A 13 27.65 -15.29 -15.48
N ARG A 14 28.57 -14.55 -16.11
CA ARG A 14 28.59 -14.38 -17.57
C ARG A 14 28.93 -15.72 -18.22
N ARG A 15 27.99 -16.32 -18.95
CA ARG A 15 28.28 -17.41 -19.91
C ARG A 15 27.93 -16.94 -21.32
N ARG A 16 28.94 -16.99 -22.20
CA ARG A 16 28.83 -16.80 -23.66
C ARG A 16 28.01 -17.96 -24.23
N GLY A 17 26.97 -17.67 -25.01
CA GLY A 17 26.21 -18.67 -25.76
C GLY A 17 24.71 -18.37 -25.78
N GLY A 18 24.19 -17.99 -26.96
CA GLY A 18 22.81 -17.56 -27.15
C GLY A 18 21.78 -18.62 -26.75
N ARG A 19 20.91 -18.25 -25.81
CA ARG A 19 19.61 -18.87 -25.55
C ARG A 19 18.68 -17.79 -25.02
N LYS A 20 17.45 -17.70 -25.54
CA LYS A 20 16.40 -16.78 -25.08
C LYS A 20 16.35 -16.78 -23.56
N MET A 21 16.56 -15.63 -22.93
CA MET A 21 16.37 -15.45 -21.49
C MET A 21 14.90 -15.68 -21.18
N VAL A 22 14.57 -16.85 -20.63
CA VAL A 22 13.34 -17.01 -19.89
C VAL A 22 13.53 -16.17 -18.63
N SER A 23 12.83 -15.04 -18.55
CA SER A 23 12.80 -14.24 -17.33
C SER A 23 12.16 -15.08 -16.24
N PHE A 24 12.97 -15.74 -15.42
CA PHE A 24 12.50 -16.30 -14.17
C PHE A 24 12.10 -15.11 -13.28
N THR A 25 10.82 -14.77 -13.30
CA THR A 25 10.25 -13.89 -12.28
C THR A 25 10.43 -14.61 -10.96
N VAL A 26 11.44 -14.20 -10.19
CA VAL A 26 11.69 -14.75 -8.86
C VAL A 26 10.39 -14.63 -8.06
N PRO A 27 9.82 -15.72 -7.55
CA PRO A 27 8.59 -15.67 -6.79
C PRO A 27 8.80 -14.75 -5.59
N LYS A 28 8.04 -13.64 -5.56
CA LYS A 28 8.07 -12.69 -4.44
C LYS A 28 7.66 -13.46 -3.19
N LYS A 29 8.56 -13.56 -2.21
CA LYS A 29 8.26 -14.17 -0.91
C LYS A 29 7.00 -13.54 -0.31
N PRO A 30 6.13 -14.31 0.36
CA PRO A 30 4.89 -13.78 0.91
C PRO A 30 5.22 -12.64 1.86
N LYS A 31 4.67 -11.45 1.56
CA LYS A 31 4.76 -10.29 2.44
C LYS A 31 4.12 -10.64 3.78
N CYS A 32 4.69 -10.16 4.88
CA CYS A 32 4.04 -10.30 6.19
C CYS A 32 2.63 -9.69 6.13
N ALA A 33 1.66 -10.29 6.83
CA ALA A 33 0.27 -9.83 6.86
C ALA A 33 0.13 -8.32 7.17
N ILE A 34 1.00 -7.78 8.04
CA ILE A 34 1.04 -6.36 8.38
C ILE A 34 1.43 -5.50 7.17
N GLN A 35 2.44 -5.92 6.38
CA GLN A 35 2.83 -5.20 5.17
C GLN A 35 1.72 -5.20 4.12
N HIS A 36 0.99 -6.31 3.99
CA HIS A 36 -0.16 -6.36 3.09
C HIS A 36 -1.27 -5.39 3.52
N LYS A 37 -1.56 -5.29 4.82
CA LYS A 37 -2.52 -4.31 5.36
C LYS A 37 -2.05 -2.87 5.13
N LEU A 38 -0.77 -2.57 5.34
CA LEU A 38 -0.20 -1.24 5.09
C LEU A 38 -0.24 -0.87 3.60
N ASP A 39 0.10 -1.79 2.71
CA ASP A 39 0.01 -1.57 1.26
C ASP A 39 -1.43 -1.32 0.82
N LYS A 40 -2.41 -2.03 1.42
CA LYS A 40 -3.82 -1.77 1.18
C LYS A 40 -4.22 -0.39 1.67
N LEU A 41 -3.79 0.01 2.87
CA LEU A 41 -4.08 1.34 3.43
C LEU A 41 -3.53 2.46 2.53
N ARG A 42 -2.27 2.34 2.06
CA ARG A 42 -1.66 3.32 1.15
C ARG A 42 -2.40 3.50 -0.17
N ARG A 43 -3.10 2.47 -0.66
CA ARG A 43 -3.90 2.53 -1.88
C ARG A 43 -5.23 3.24 -1.68
N ILE A 44 -5.84 3.07 -0.51
CA ILE A 44 -7.15 3.63 -0.20
C ILE A 44 -7.03 5.11 0.21
N ILE A 45 -5.98 5.46 0.93
CA ILE A 45 -5.76 6.83 1.39
C ILE A 45 -5.29 7.74 0.24
N PRO A 46 -6.02 8.82 -0.09
CA PRO A 46 -5.57 9.79 -1.08
C PRO A 46 -4.19 10.35 -0.71
N GLY A 47 -3.23 10.29 -1.64
CA GLY A 47 -1.85 10.73 -1.39
C GLY A 47 -0.96 9.74 -0.61
N GLY A 48 -1.47 8.58 -0.20
CA GLY A 48 -0.78 7.65 0.72
C GLY A 48 0.40 6.84 0.14
N GLN A 49 0.64 6.85 -1.17
CA GLN A 49 1.50 5.86 -1.84
C GLN A 49 2.99 5.94 -1.51
N LYS A 50 3.50 7.10 -1.06
CA LYS A 50 4.92 7.32 -0.76
C LYS A 50 5.18 7.75 0.69
N MET A 51 4.19 7.59 1.56
CA MET A 51 4.27 8.03 2.94
C MET A 51 4.87 6.97 3.85
N ASP A 52 5.63 7.44 4.84
CA ASP A 52 5.98 6.65 6.00
C ASP A 52 4.71 6.25 6.78
N VAL A 53 4.86 5.31 7.71
CA VAL A 53 3.72 4.70 8.41
C VAL A 53 3.04 5.69 9.36
N GLU A 54 3.79 6.59 10.00
CA GLU A 54 3.20 7.56 10.93
C GLU A 54 2.35 8.58 10.18
N THR A 55 2.91 9.16 9.12
CA THR A 55 2.19 10.12 8.27
C THR A 55 0.95 9.50 7.64
N LEU A 56 1.06 8.23 7.20
CA LEU A 56 -0.08 7.48 6.66
C LEU A 56 -1.22 7.35 7.69
N PHE A 57 -0.91 7.05 8.95
CA PHE A 57 -1.94 6.95 9.99
C PHE A 57 -2.54 8.30 10.35
N ARG A 58 -1.73 9.36 10.46
CA ARG A 58 -2.24 10.73 10.69
C ARG A 58 -3.23 11.15 9.60
N LEU A 59 -2.88 10.91 8.34
CA LEU A 59 -3.79 11.20 7.22
C LEU A 59 -5.01 10.31 7.23
N THR A 60 -4.87 9.04 7.59
CA THR A 60 -6.01 8.12 7.73
C THR A 60 -7.03 8.68 8.74
N ILE A 61 -6.58 9.20 9.87
CA ILE A 61 -7.45 9.83 10.87
C ILE A 61 -8.19 11.02 10.25
N GLN A 62 -7.48 11.92 9.57
CA GLN A 62 -8.09 13.09 8.92
C GLN A 62 -9.13 12.69 7.86
N GLN A 63 -8.83 11.65 7.07
CA GLN A 63 -9.75 11.15 6.04
C GLN A 63 -11.00 10.52 6.65
N ILE A 64 -10.88 9.75 7.73
CA ILE A 64 -12.03 9.19 8.46
C ILE A 64 -12.93 10.33 8.95
N LEU A 65 -12.37 11.34 9.61
CA LEU A 65 -13.12 12.47 10.14
C LEU A 65 -13.83 13.26 9.03
N MET A 66 -13.15 13.52 7.90
CA MET A 66 -13.75 14.22 6.77
C MET A 66 -14.89 13.41 6.14
N LEU A 67 -14.73 12.08 6.00
CA LEU A 67 -15.78 11.22 5.48
C LEU A 67 -16.99 11.20 6.42
N GLN A 68 -16.78 11.10 7.73
CA GLN A 68 -17.85 11.18 8.73
C GLN A 68 -18.62 12.51 8.62
N LEU A 69 -17.90 13.63 8.52
CA LEU A 69 -18.52 14.94 8.35
C LEU A 69 -19.35 15.02 7.07
N LYS A 70 -18.80 14.58 5.93
CA LYS A 70 -19.52 14.57 4.65
C LYS A 70 -20.79 13.74 4.70
N VAL A 71 -20.70 12.53 5.25
CA VAL A 71 -21.87 11.65 5.42
C VAL A 71 -22.91 12.31 6.33
N ASN A 72 -22.50 12.92 7.44
CA ASN A 72 -23.42 13.60 8.35
C ASN A 72 -24.15 14.75 7.67
N VAL A 73 -23.43 15.62 6.95
CA VAL A 73 -24.04 16.72 6.20
C VAL A 73 -25.04 16.19 5.17
N LEU A 74 -24.65 15.18 4.39
CA LEU A 74 -25.54 14.59 3.39
C LEU A 74 -26.78 13.95 4.02
N GLN A 75 -26.61 13.27 5.15
CA GLN A 75 -27.73 12.68 5.89
C GLN A 75 -28.69 13.75 6.40
N ARG A 76 -28.19 14.86 6.96
CA ARG A 76 -29.02 15.99 7.39
C ARG A 76 -29.77 16.62 6.22
N LEU A 77 -29.13 16.75 5.06
CA LEU A 77 -29.80 17.26 3.87
C LEU A 77 -30.88 16.29 3.38
N SER A 78 -30.61 14.97 3.33
CA SER A 78 -31.62 13.96 2.99
C SER A 78 -32.80 13.99 3.97
N GLU A 79 -32.54 14.09 5.27
CA GLU A 79 -33.60 14.26 6.30
C GLU A 79 -34.46 15.51 6.06
N LEU A 80 -33.85 16.63 5.64
CA LEU A 80 -34.57 17.88 5.36
C LEU A 80 -35.37 17.83 4.05
N TYR A 81 -34.82 17.20 3.01
CA TYR A 81 -35.43 17.16 1.67
C TYR A 81 -36.27 15.91 1.40
N GLY A 82 -36.32 14.96 2.34
CA GLY A 82 -37.19 13.79 2.28
C GLY A 82 -36.88 12.81 1.14
N VAL A 83 -35.63 12.81 0.64
CA VAL A 83 -35.14 11.84 -0.35
C VAL A 83 -34.58 10.62 0.35
#